data_AF-A0A956AIU3-F1
#
_entry.id   AF-A0A956AIU3-F1
#
_cell.length_a   1.000
_cell.length_b   1.000
_cell.length_c   1.000
_cell.angle_alpha   90.00
_cell.angle_beta   90.00
_cell.angle_gamma   90.00
#
_symmetry.space_group_name_H-M   'P 1'
#
loop_
_entity.id
_entity.type
_entity.pdbx_description
1 polymer ?
#
loop_
_entity_poly.entity_id
_entity_poly.type
_entity_poly.pdbx_seq_one_letter_code
_entity_poly.pdbx_strand_id
1 'polypeptide(L)'
;MPADQTTSASTRPPDAPGGTRRATLHRPAGPAAATALVVAVAVACTLVVLLLPAAVVPAEYPRLTFDPAAVEEVFAHDAALARSAPSSEAVDRLRSLEYDRAELETTPHRADGSMERMMASVRYAVRQVTLQDGPGAIAALRAQAVEQVIPALRGDLTPEVEHHVLGSFPTIVDRYDLAEGGKLVAPPIVIRSLYKAVWNFAHNQPPTEGFAAIEREAYWGWLLTHGGEDIPAGLEQHAVTELMKATPSPVAREIVGVHALRRGSTTVAAQLFDRLWDETHQLRFRNYAAAARADATGTAEP
;
A
#
# COMPACT_ATOMS: atom_id res chain seq x y z
N MET A 1 64.21 -64.67 -38.73
CA MET A 1 65.23 -64.32 -39.74
C MET A 1 65.57 -62.84 -39.58
N PRO A 2 66.85 -62.49 -39.74
CA PRO A 2 67.69 -61.93 -38.67
C PRO A 2 68.10 -60.49 -39.03
N ALA A 3 68.72 -59.70 -38.15
CA ALA A 3 70.16 -59.68 -37.82
C ALA A 3 70.39 -58.24 -37.27
N ASP A 4 71.34 -57.87 -36.42
CA ASP A 4 72.49 -58.49 -35.80
C ASP A 4 72.89 -57.51 -34.66
N GLN A 5 73.11 -57.98 -33.43
CA GLN A 5 74.43 -58.35 -32.88
C GLN A 5 75.40 -57.15 -32.69
N THR A 6 75.58 -56.74 -31.41
CA THR A 6 76.82 -56.88 -30.60
C THR A 6 77.93 -55.87 -30.98
N THR A 7 78.68 -55.23 -30.08
CA THR A 7 79.37 -55.78 -28.91
C THR A 7 80.03 -54.66 -28.09
N SER A 8 80.19 -54.90 -26.78
CA SER A 8 81.31 -54.50 -25.90
C SER A 8 81.56 -53.02 -25.56
N ALA A 9 82.11 -52.64 -24.41
CA ALA A 9 82.31 -53.18 -23.06
C ALA A 9 83.19 -52.12 -22.34
N SER A 10 83.15 -52.10 -21.00
CA SER A 10 84.14 -51.44 -20.11
C SER A 10 83.96 -49.90 -20.01
N THR A 11 83.99 -49.24 -18.84
CA THR A 11 84.73 -49.50 -17.59
C THR A 11 84.04 -48.72 -16.44
N ARG A 12 83.87 -49.35 -15.27
CA ARG A 12 83.59 -48.72 -13.94
C ARG A 12 84.94 -48.38 -13.26
N PRO A 13 85.07 -47.72 -12.08
CA PRO A 13 84.13 -47.02 -11.16
C PRO A 13 84.77 -45.64 -10.71
N PRO A 14 84.57 -45.00 -9.53
CA PRO A 14 83.70 -45.25 -8.37
C PRO A 14 82.94 -44.05 -7.75
N ASP A 15 81.99 -44.40 -6.87
CA ASP A 15 81.51 -43.76 -5.63
C ASP A 15 81.59 -42.23 -5.42
N ALA A 16 80.43 -41.63 -5.11
CA ALA A 16 80.01 -41.18 -3.76
C ALA A 16 78.96 -40.02 -3.86
N PRO A 17 78.42 -39.44 -2.77
CA PRO A 17 77.05 -39.69 -2.33
C PRO A 17 76.17 -38.43 -2.23
N GLY A 18 74.86 -38.65 -2.11
CA GLY A 18 74.03 -37.83 -1.20
C GLY A 18 73.21 -36.68 -1.80
N GLY A 19 71.97 -36.62 -1.31
CA GLY A 19 71.16 -35.40 -1.21
C GLY A 19 70.48 -34.97 -2.51
N THR A 20 69.22 -34.58 -2.57
CA THR A 20 68.26 -34.20 -1.54
C THR A 20 66.89 -34.26 -2.21
N ARG A 21 65.87 -34.74 -1.49
CA ARG A 21 64.47 -34.47 -1.83
C ARG A 21 64.31 -32.95 -1.89
N ARG A 22 64.08 -32.39 -3.08
CA ARG A 22 63.59 -31.02 -3.23
C ARG A 22 62.19 -30.97 -2.65
N ALA A 23 62.11 -30.65 -1.35
CA ALA A 23 60.92 -30.10 -0.77
C ALA A 23 60.61 -28.81 -1.54
N THR A 24 59.49 -28.81 -2.27
CA THR A 24 58.85 -27.60 -2.76
C THR A 24 58.52 -26.73 -1.55
N LEU A 25 59.47 -25.88 -1.18
CA LEU A 25 59.27 -24.79 -0.23
C LEU A 25 58.12 -23.93 -0.77
N HIS A 26 56.98 -24.00 -0.09
CA HIS A 26 55.89 -23.04 -0.23
C HIS A 26 56.50 -21.64 -0.11
N ARG A 27 56.53 -20.92 -1.24
CA ARG A 27 56.87 -19.50 -1.26
C ARG A 27 55.87 -18.80 -0.34
N PRO A 28 56.30 -18.09 0.71
CA PRO A 28 55.36 -17.36 1.56
C PRO A 28 54.60 -16.38 0.67
N ALA A 29 53.27 -16.43 0.77
CA ALA A 29 52.39 -15.53 0.08
C ALA A 29 52.84 -14.09 0.36
N GLY A 30 53.20 -13.33 -0.68
CA GLY A 30 53.65 -11.95 -0.50
C GLY A 30 52.59 -11.10 0.19
N PRO A 31 52.94 -9.92 0.73
CA PRO A 31 51.99 -9.06 1.45
C PRO A 31 50.69 -8.80 0.67
N ALA A 32 50.76 -8.72 -0.66
CA ALA A 32 49.58 -8.59 -1.53
C ALA A 32 48.61 -9.79 -1.46
N ALA A 33 49.11 -11.02 -1.31
CA ALA A 33 48.28 -12.22 -1.19
C ALA A 33 47.66 -12.35 0.21
N ALA A 34 48.35 -11.90 1.26
CA ALA A 34 47.78 -11.78 2.59
C ALA A 34 46.67 -10.71 2.64
N THR A 35 46.88 -9.55 2.01
CA THR A 35 45.85 -8.51 1.88
C THR A 35 44.64 -9.01 1.09
N ALA A 36 44.85 -9.70 -0.03
CA ALA A 36 43.76 -10.28 -0.82
C ALA A 36 42.93 -11.31 -0.02
N LEU A 37 43.59 -12.15 0.79
CA LEU A 37 42.91 -13.10 1.67
C LEU A 37 42.07 -12.40 2.74
N VAL A 38 42.61 -11.37 3.40
CA VAL A 38 41.88 -10.60 4.42
C VAL A 38 40.66 -9.91 3.81
N VAL A 39 40.81 -9.30 2.62
CA VAL A 39 39.69 -8.68 1.91
C VAL A 39 38.64 -9.72 1.53
N ALA A 40 39.05 -10.89 1.02
CA ALA A 40 38.12 -11.96 0.66
C ALA A 40 37.34 -12.48 1.88
N VAL A 41 38.01 -12.66 3.02
CA VAL A 41 37.36 -13.07 4.28
C VAL A 41 36.40 -11.98 4.76
N ALA A 42 36.81 -10.71 4.74
CA ALA A 42 35.94 -9.60 5.14
C ALA A 42 34.68 -9.53 4.28
N VAL A 43 34.82 -9.63 2.94
CA VAL A 43 33.68 -9.67 2.01
C VAL A 43 32.80 -10.90 2.28
N ALA A 44 33.38 -12.07 2.51
CA ALA A 44 32.62 -13.28 2.85
C ALA A 44 31.84 -13.12 4.16
N CYS A 45 32.45 -12.56 5.19
CA CYS A 45 31.79 -12.25 6.47
C CYS A 45 30.66 -11.24 6.28
N THR A 46 30.87 -10.17 5.51
CA THR A 46 29.83 -9.20 5.20
C THR A 46 28.66 -9.84 4.45
N LEU A 47 28.94 -10.70 3.46
CA LEU A 47 27.90 -11.44 2.74
C LEU A 47 27.11 -12.37 3.68
N VAL A 48 27.78 -13.09 4.58
CA VAL A 48 27.11 -13.95 5.57
C VAL A 48 26.20 -13.13 6.49
N VAL A 49 26.67 -11.98 6.98
CA VAL A 49 25.84 -11.08 7.82
C VAL A 49 24.62 -10.58 7.06
N LEU A 50 24.75 -10.22 5.78
CA LEU A 50 23.63 -9.77 4.94
C LEU A 50 22.63 -10.91 4.62
N LEU A 51 23.10 -12.16 4.59
CA LEU A 51 22.27 -13.34 4.37
C LEU A 51 21.46 -13.75 5.61
N LEU A 52 21.88 -13.35 6.81
CA LEU A 52 21.14 -13.63 8.03
C LEU A 52 19.93 -12.68 8.16
N PRO A 53 18.73 -13.20 8.48
CA PRO A 53 17.58 -12.35 8.76
C PRO A 53 17.83 -11.54 10.04
N ALA A 54 17.63 -10.23 9.95
CA ALA A 54 17.63 -9.36 11.13
C ALA A 54 16.17 -9.06 11.48
N ALA A 55 15.78 -9.25 12.73
CA ALA A 55 14.44 -8.85 13.19
C ALA A 55 14.34 -7.32 13.14
N VAL A 56 13.55 -6.80 12.21
CA VAL A 56 13.29 -5.36 12.09
C VAL A 56 11.78 -5.16 12.13
N VAL A 57 11.29 -4.36 13.07
CA VAL A 57 9.87 -3.99 13.13
C VAL A 57 9.64 -2.81 12.17
N PRO A 58 8.60 -2.85 11.32
CA PRO A 58 8.24 -1.73 10.46
C PRO A 58 7.83 -0.51 11.30
N ALA A 59 8.60 0.56 11.22
CA ALA A 59 8.33 1.81 11.93
C ALA A 59 7.05 2.50 11.44
N GLU A 60 6.79 2.43 10.13
CA GLU A 60 5.66 3.07 9.47
C GLU A 60 4.93 2.07 8.56
N TYR A 61 3.69 2.40 8.18
CA TYR A 61 3.01 1.69 7.10
C TYR A 61 3.70 1.99 5.75
N PRO A 62 3.64 1.07 4.78
CA PRO A 62 4.14 1.37 3.44
C PRO A 62 3.33 2.51 2.82
N ARG A 63 4.00 3.30 1.98
CA ARG A 63 3.32 4.31 1.17
C ARG A 63 2.41 3.61 0.15
N LEU A 64 1.17 4.06 0.08
CA LEU A 64 0.25 3.66 -0.98
C LEU A 64 0.79 4.14 -2.32
N THR A 65 0.92 3.19 -3.25
CA THR A 65 1.32 3.46 -4.63
C THR A 65 0.26 2.89 -5.54
N PHE A 66 -0.11 3.66 -6.56
CA PHE A 66 -1.22 3.35 -7.45
C PHE A 66 -0.69 3.31 -8.88
N ASP A 67 -1.19 2.36 -9.67
CA ASP A 67 -0.89 2.30 -11.10
C ASP A 67 -1.47 3.56 -11.80
N PRO A 68 -0.62 4.43 -12.38
CA PRO A 68 -1.10 5.66 -13.03
C PRO A 68 -2.12 5.40 -14.12
N ALA A 69 -1.99 4.30 -14.89
CA ALA A 69 -2.91 3.99 -15.98
C ALA A 69 -4.30 3.63 -15.44
N ALA A 70 -4.37 2.83 -14.38
CA ALA A 70 -5.63 2.48 -13.74
C ALA A 70 -6.29 3.69 -13.05
N VAL A 71 -5.51 4.60 -12.48
CA VAL A 71 -6.03 5.87 -11.92
C VAL A 71 -6.63 6.74 -13.03
N GLU A 72 -5.91 6.89 -14.15
CA GLU A 72 -6.38 7.67 -15.29
C GLU A 72 -7.67 7.09 -15.88
N GLU A 73 -7.77 5.76 -15.99
CA GLU A 73 -8.99 5.08 -16.44
C GLU A 73 -10.20 5.40 -15.56
N VAL A 74 -10.04 5.34 -14.23
CA VAL A 74 -11.09 5.71 -13.27
C VAL A 74 -11.49 7.17 -13.44
N PHE A 75 -10.53 8.08 -13.55
CA PHE A 75 -10.82 9.51 -13.71
C PHE A 75 -11.54 9.80 -15.02
N ALA A 76 -11.11 9.18 -16.12
CA ALA A 76 -11.76 9.30 -17.42
C ALA A 76 -13.19 8.73 -17.39
N HIS A 77 -13.39 7.61 -16.70
CA HIS A 77 -14.70 7.00 -16.53
C HIS A 77 -15.65 7.90 -15.72
N ASP A 78 -15.22 8.41 -14.56
CA ASP A 78 -16.00 9.35 -13.76
C ASP A 78 -16.31 10.62 -14.57
N ALA A 79 -15.34 11.21 -15.26
CA ALA A 79 -15.57 12.39 -16.10
C ALA A 79 -16.59 12.11 -17.23
N ALA A 80 -16.58 10.91 -17.81
CA ALA A 80 -17.58 10.51 -18.80
C ALA A 80 -18.98 10.34 -18.20
N LEU A 81 -19.09 9.71 -17.02
CA LEU A 81 -20.34 9.58 -16.28
C LEU A 81 -20.89 10.96 -15.87
N ALA A 82 -20.04 11.86 -15.38
CA ALA A 82 -20.42 13.20 -14.98
C ALA A 82 -21.10 14.00 -16.11
N ARG A 83 -20.62 13.83 -17.36
CA ARG A 83 -21.24 14.46 -18.54
C ARG A 83 -22.62 13.90 -18.89
N SER A 84 -22.96 12.72 -18.38
CA SER A 84 -24.27 12.09 -18.56
C SER A 84 -25.24 12.35 -17.39
N ALA A 85 -24.85 13.18 -16.42
CA ALA A 85 -25.68 13.49 -15.26
C ALA A 85 -27.02 14.12 -15.70
N PRO A 86 -28.17 13.59 -15.23
CA PRO A 86 -29.47 14.12 -15.58
C PRO A 86 -29.71 15.49 -14.93
N SER A 87 -30.68 16.22 -15.48
CA SER A 87 -31.10 17.55 -15.00
C SER A 87 -32.62 17.63 -14.83
N SER A 88 -33.24 16.54 -14.39
CA SER A 88 -34.69 16.49 -14.18
C SER A 88 -35.10 17.27 -12.92
N GLU A 89 -36.38 17.56 -12.80
CA GLU A 89 -36.92 18.19 -11.57
C GLU A 89 -36.66 17.34 -10.31
N ALA A 90 -36.59 16.01 -10.45
CA ALA A 90 -36.20 15.14 -9.33
C ALA A 90 -34.75 15.36 -8.90
N VAL A 91 -33.85 15.62 -9.86
CA VAL A 91 -32.45 15.97 -9.58
C VAL A 91 -32.37 17.33 -8.87
N ASP A 92 -33.12 18.33 -9.34
CA ASP A 92 -33.13 19.65 -8.71
C ASP A 92 -33.62 19.59 -7.26
N ARG A 93 -34.66 18.79 -6.99
CA ARG A 93 -35.13 18.52 -5.62
C ARG A 93 -34.06 17.82 -4.77
N LEU A 94 -33.36 16.83 -5.32
CA LEU A 94 -32.29 16.14 -4.60
C LEU A 94 -31.16 17.12 -4.26
N ARG A 95 -30.73 17.95 -5.22
CA ARG A 95 -29.69 18.97 -4.99
C ARG A 95 -30.12 19.95 -3.90
N SER A 96 -31.35 20.45 -3.93
CA SER A 96 -31.89 21.31 -2.86
C SER A 96 -31.73 20.68 -1.48
N LEU A 97 -32.03 19.39 -1.34
CA LEU A 97 -31.85 18.67 -0.07
C LEU A 97 -30.36 18.48 0.30
N GLU A 98 -29.46 18.37 -0.67
CA GLU A 98 -28.02 18.35 -0.41
C GLU A 98 -27.53 19.69 0.18
N TYR A 99 -28.03 20.83 -0.33
CA TYR A 99 -27.77 22.16 0.27
C TYR A 99 -28.27 22.22 1.71
N ASP A 100 -29.55 21.88 1.94
CA ASP A 100 -30.15 21.92 3.28
C ASP A 100 -29.43 20.97 4.26
N ARG A 101 -28.94 19.82 3.78
CA ARG A 101 -28.15 18.87 4.57
C ARG A 101 -26.81 19.49 4.99
N ALA A 102 -26.09 20.13 4.06
CA ALA A 102 -24.79 20.75 4.36
C ALA A 102 -24.92 21.84 5.44
N GLU A 103 -25.98 22.65 5.37
CA GLU A 103 -26.30 23.65 6.39
C GLU A 103 -26.62 22.98 7.74
N LEU A 104 -27.41 21.91 7.73
CA LEU A 104 -27.77 21.19 8.96
C LEU A 104 -26.58 20.48 9.62
N GLU A 105 -25.63 19.97 8.84
CA GLU A 105 -24.40 19.31 9.34
C GLU A 105 -23.48 20.27 10.07
N THR A 106 -23.50 21.54 9.68
CA THR A 106 -22.62 22.59 10.22
C THR A 106 -23.30 23.44 11.30
N THR A 107 -24.61 23.30 11.51
CA THR A 107 -25.39 24.05 12.49
C THR A 107 -25.18 23.54 13.94
N PRO A 108 -24.70 24.39 14.87
CA PRO A 108 -24.66 24.06 16.29
C PRO A 108 -26.07 23.90 16.88
N HIS A 109 -26.26 22.93 17.77
CA HIS A 109 -27.53 22.71 18.51
C HIS A 109 -28.77 22.47 17.63
N ARG A 110 -28.63 21.74 16.52
CA ARG A 110 -29.76 21.33 15.67
C ARG A 110 -30.86 20.63 16.48
N ALA A 111 -32.13 20.85 16.11
CA ALA A 111 -33.25 20.20 16.75
C ALA A 111 -33.23 18.67 16.59
N ASP A 112 -33.70 17.96 17.61
CA ASP A 112 -33.72 16.50 17.64
C ASP A 112 -34.49 15.90 16.45
N GLY A 113 -33.93 14.84 15.87
CA GLY A 113 -34.48 14.14 14.71
C GLY A 113 -34.44 14.91 13.38
N SER A 114 -33.92 16.15 13.33
CA SER A 114 -33.87 16.92 12.08
C SER A 114 -33.03 16.23 11.01
N MET A 115 -31.88 15.66 11.40
CA MET A 115 -31.02 14.91 10.48
C MET A 115 -31.69 13.61 10.00
N GLU A 116 -32.42 12.89 10.86
CA GLU A 116 -33.16 11.70 10.45
C GLU A 116 -34.26 12.01 9.44
N ARG A 117 -35.02 13.10 9.65
CA ARG A 117 -36.03 13.58 8.70
C ARG A 117 -35.41 14.03 7.37
N MET A 118 -34.29 14.75 7.43
CA MET A 118 -33.53 15.12 6.25
C MET A 118 -33.10 13.87 5.47
N MET A 119 -32.54 12.87 6.15
CA MET A 119 -32.09 11.64 5.51
C MET A 119 -33.23 10.80 4.95
N ALA A 120 -34.41 10.80 5.57
CA ALA A 120 -35.61 10.20 4.99
C ALA A 120 -36.03 10.89 3.69
N SER A 121 -35.90 12.22 3.62
CA SER A 121 -36.22 13.02 2.44
C SER A 121 -35.22 12.78 1.32
N VAL A 122 -33.92 12.75 1.62
CA VAL A 122 -32.86 12.39 0.65
C VAL A 122 -33.09 10.98 0.10
N ARG A 123 -33.39 9.99 0.96
CA ARG A 123 -33.73 8.63 0.50
C ARG A 123 -34.91 8.60 -0.45
N TYR A 124 -35.94 9.41 -0.20
CA TYR A 124 -37.08 9.51 -1.09
C TYR A 124 -36.71 10.16 -2.42
N ALA A 125 -35.96 11.26 -2.40
CA ALA A 125 -35.50 11.96 -3.59
C ALA A 125 -34.59 11.09 -4.48
N VAL A 126 -33.66 10.34 -3.88
CA VAL A 126 -32.84 9.35 -4.59
C VAL A 126 -33.70 8.34 -5.35
N ARG A 127 -34.76 7.80 -4.72
CA ARG A 127 -35.68 6.89 -5.41
C ARG A 127 -36.42 7.57 -6.57
N GLN A 128 -36.81 8.83 -6.42
CA GLN A 128 -37.47 9.56 -7.50
C GLN A 128 -36.54 9.77 -8.70
N VAL A 129 -35.29 10.16 -8.45
CA VAL A 129 -34.26 10.26 -9.50
C VAL A 129 -34.07 8.91 -10.20
N THR A 130 -33.95 7.81 -9.46
CA THR A 130 -33.83 6.47 -10.06
C THR A 130 -35.03 6.09 -10.92
N LEU A 131 -36.26 6.43 -10.49
CA LEU A 131 -37.47 6.11 -11.24
C LEU A 131 -37.61 6.97 -12.51
N GLN A 132 -37.22 8.24 -12.45
CA GLN A 132 -37.41 9.20 -13.54
C GLN A 132 -36.26 9.15 -14.57
N ASP A 133 -35.02 9.08 -14.10
CA ASP A 133 -33.82 9.20 -14.94
C ASP A 133 -33.07 7.86 -15.09
N GLY A 134 -33.54 6.81 -14.42
CA GLY A 134 -33.04 5.45 -14.54
C GLY A 134 -31.93 5.07 -13.56
N PRO A 135 -31.51 3.79 -13.57
CA PRO A 135 -30.60 3.23 -12.56
C PRO A 135 -29.19 3.84 -12.58
N GLY A 136 -28.73 4.38 -13.71
CA GLY A 136 -27.41 5.01 -13.82
C GLY A 136 -27.35 6.46 -13.30
N ALA A 137 -28.49 7.10 -13.04
CA ALA A 137 -28.57 8.52 -12.70
C ALA A 137 -27.78 8.89 -11.44
N ILE A 138 -27.92 8.09 -10.37
CA ILE A 138 -27.22 8.31 -9.09
C ILE A 138 -25.70 8.21 -9.26
N ALA A 139 -25.22 7.25 -10.05
CA ALA A 139 -23.79 7.11 -10.34
C ALA A 139 -23.25 8.31 -11.13
N ALA A 140 -24.01 8.81 -12.11
CA ALA A 140 -23.65 9.99 -12.89
C ALA A 140 -23.62 11.27 -12.05
N LEU A 141 -24.60 11.48 -11.16
CA LEU A 141 -24.62 12.61 -10.23
C LEU A 141 -23.45 12.58 -9.25
N ARG A 142 -23.14 11.40 -8.70
CA ARG A 142 -21.96 11.21 -7.84
C ARG A 142 -20.67 11.56 -8.58
N ALA A 143 -20.51 11.08 -9.81
CA ALA A 143 -19.33 11.39 -10.61
C ALA A 143 -19.21 12.90 -10.85
N GLN A 144 -20.33 13.59 -11.12
CA GLN A 144 -20.37 15.05 -11.24
C GLN A 144 -19.97 15.77 -9.93
N ALA A 145 -20.36 15.27 -8.76
CA ALA A 145 -19.94 15.82 -7.48
C ALA A 145 -18.45 15.59 -7.22
N VAL A 146 -17.94 14.39 -7.52
CA VAL A 146 -16.52 14.03 -7.35
C VAL A 146 -15.61 14.90 -8.22
N GLU A 147 -16.02 15.29 -9.43
CA GLU A 147 -15.24 16.21 -10.28
C GLU A 147 -14.99 17.58 -9.63
N GLN A 148 -15.86 18.00 -8.70
CA GLN A 148 -15.78 19.31 -8.05
C GLN A 148 -14.98 19.30 -6.74
N VAL A 149 -14.70 18.13 -6.14
CA VAL A 149 -14.12 18.06 -4.79
C VAL A 149 -12.71 18.66 -4.71
N ILE A 150 -11.84 18.36 -5.68
CA ILE A 150 -10.46 18.86 -5.66
C ILE A 150 -10.41 20.38 -5.90
N PRO A 151 -11.08 20.93 -6.92
CA PRO A 151 -11.21 22.39 -7.06
C PRO A 151 -11.76 23.06 -5.80
N ALA A 152 -12.79 22.48 -5.18
CA ALA A 152 -13.38 23.02 -3.96
C ALA A 152 -12.36 23.04 -2.80
N LEU A 153 -11.63 21.94 -2.57
CA LEU A 153 -10.59 21.88 -1.52
C LEU A 153 -9.40 22.82 -1.75
N ARG A 154 -9.20 23.28 -2.99
CA ARG A 154 -8.15 24.24 -3.34
C ARG A 154 -8.61 25.70 -3.23
N GLY A 155 -9.91 25.94 -2.99
CA GLY A 155 -10.49 27.27 -3.06
C GLY A 155 -10.60 27.82 -4.48
N ASP A 156 -10.65 26.94 -5.49
CA ASP A 156 -10.79 27.32 -6.90
C ASP A 156 -12.25 27.66 -7.27
N LEU A 157 -13.21 27.41 -6.37
CA LEU A 157 -14.64 27.66 -6.53
C LEU A 157 -15.09 28.89 -5.72
N THR A 158 -16.30 29.39 -5.97
CA THR A 158 -16.86 30.45 -5.10
C THR A 158 -17.19 29.86 -3.73
N PRO A 159 -17.15 30.65 -2.64
CA PRO A 159 -17.41 30.15 -1.29
C PRO A 159 -18.76 29.44 -1.13
N GLU A 160 -19.80 29.91 -1.84
CA GLU A 160 -21.13 29.32 -1.82
C GLU A 160 -21.14 27.92 -2.48
N VAL A 161 -20.47 27.79 -3.63
CA VAL A 161 -20.35 26.51 -4.34
C VAL A 161 -19.45 25.55 -3.57
N GLU A 162 -18.34 26.04 -3.03
CA GLU A 162 -17.43 25.26 -2.19
C GLU A 162 -18.15 24.67 -0.98
N HIS A 163 -18.91 25.49 -0.24
CA HIS A 163 -19.67 25.05 0.92
C HIS A 163 -20.67 23.95 0.56
N HIS A 164 -21.36 24.09 -0.57
CA HIS A 164 -22.30 23.08 -1.05
C HIS A 164 -21.63 21.76 -1.42
N VAL A 165 -20.54 21.83 -2.19
CA VAL A 165 -19.81 20.64 -2.65
C VAL A 165 -19.18 19.91 -1.46
N LEU A 166 -18.56 20.64 -0.54
CA LEU A 166 -17.79 20.04 0.54
C LEU A 166 -18.65 19.63 1.73
N GLY A 167 -19.67 20.42 2.10
CA GLY A 167 -20.43 20.18 3.33
C GLY A 167 -19.52 19.94 4.53
N SER A 168 -19.69 18.81 5.22
CA SER A 168 -18.82 18.38 6.34
C SER A 168 -17.51 17.69 5.94
N PHE A 169 -17.23 17.49 4.65
CA PHE A 169 -16.04 16.80 4.16
C PHE A 169 -14.68 17.38 4.64
N PRO A 170 -14.52 18.69 4.90
CA PRO A 170 -13.28 19.20 5.50
C PRO A 170 -12.95 18.54 6.85
N THR A 171 -13.97 18.14 7.62
CA THR A 171 -13.77 17.37 8.87
C THR A 171 -13.17 15.99 8.61
N ILE A 172 -13.48 15.37 7.46
CA ILE A 172 -12.92 14.09 7.03
C ILE A 172 -11.49 14.29 6.54
N VAL A 173 -11.21 15.41 5.85
CA VAL A 173 -9.84 15.79 5.45
C VAL A 173 -8.93 15.88 6.65
N ASP A 174 -9.36 16.55 7.72
CA ASP A 174 -8.59 16.69 8.94
C ASP A 174 -8.48 15.36 9.72
N ARG A 175 -9.59 14.62 9.86
CA ARG A 175 -9.63 13.38 10.64
C ARG A 175 -8.73 12.29 10.10
N TYR A 176 -8.57 12.21 8.78
CA TYR A 176 -7.80 11.15 8.12
C TYR A 176 -6.52 11.67 7.48
N ASP A 177 -6.00 12.80 7.96
CA ASP A 177 -4.73 13.39 7.53
C ASP A 177 -4.60 13.51 6.00
N LEU A 178 -5.70 13.89 5.32
CA LEU A 178 -5.67 14.10 3.87
C LEU A 178 -4.93 15.39 3.50
N ALA A 179 -4.79 16.30 4.45
CA ALA A 179 -4.06 17.55 4.33
C ALA A 179 -3.12 17.78 5.51
N GLU A 180 -1.98 18.42 5.24
CA GLU A 180 -1.02 18.88 6.25
C GLU A 180 -0.72 20.36 6.00
N GLY A 181 -0.87 21.22 7.02
CA GLY A 181 -0.63 22.65 6.89
C GLY A 181 -1.47 23.33 5.80
N GLY A 182 -2.71 22.87 5.60
CA GLY A 182 -3.64 23.37 4.57
C GLY A 182 -3.32 22.91 3.14
N LYS A 183 -2.38 21.98 2.96
CA LYS A 183 -2.04 21.41 1.65
C LYS A 183 -2.45 19.94 1.60
N LEU A 184 -3.12 19.54 0.53
CA LEU A 184 -3.46 18.14 0.29
C LEU A 184 -2.18 17.31 0.13
N VAL A 185 -1.99 16.33 1.02
CA VAL A 185 -0.88 15.37 0.99
C VAL A 185 -1.33 14.01 0.46
N ALA A 186 -2.62 13.68 0.62
CA ALA A 186 -3.19 12.46 0.08
C ALA A 186 -3.20 12.48 -1.47
N PRO A 187 -2.92 11.35 -2.13
CA PRO A 187 -3.07 11.22 -3.56
C PRO A 187 -4.50 11.56 -4.03
N PRO A 188 -4.68 12.20 -5.20
CA PRO A 188 -6.01 12.58 -5.69
C PRO A 188 -7.04 11.44 -5.72
N ILE A 189 -6.61 10.21 -6.05
CA ILE A 189 -7.48 9.03 -6.05
C ILE A 189 -8.04 8.73 -4.66
N VAL A 190 -7.24 8.89 -3.60
CA VAL A 190 -7.67 8.68 -2.20
C VAL A 190 -8.75 9.69 -1.82
N ILE A 191 -8.50 10.98 -2.11
CA ILE A 191 -9.44 12.07 -1.81
C ILE A 191 -10.77 11.82 -2.51
N ARG A 192 -10.71 11.49 -3.81
CA ARG A 192 -11.91 11.19 -4.62
C ARG A 192 -12.65 9.98 -4.08
N SER A 193 -11.97 8.88 -3.74
CA SER A 193 -12.60 7.68 -3.20
C SER A 193 -13.23 7.93 -1.82
N LEU A 194 -12.58 8.68 -0.93
CA LEU A 194 -13.16 9.06 0.36
C LEU A 194 -14.38 9.96 0.18
N TYR A 195 -14.30 10.97 -0.69
CA TYR A 195 -15.44 11.82 -1.00
C TYR A 195 -16.61 11.03 -1.60
N LYS A 196 -16.34 10.12 -2.53
CA LYS A 196 -17.33 9.23 -3.14
C LYS A 196 -18.01 8.34 -2.09
N ALA A 197 -17.27 7.88 -1.07
CA ALA A 197 -17.83 7.11 0.04
C ALA A 197 -18.75 7.94 0.93
N VAL A 198 -18.36 9.17 1.26
CA VAL A 198 -19.20 10.12 2.00
C VAL A 198 -20.46 10.48 1.21
N TRP A 199 -20.31 10.73 -0.09
CA TRP A 199 -21.44 11.00 -0.98
C TRP A 199 -22.40 9.81 -1.04
N ASN A 200 -21.87 8.58 -1.19
CA ASN A 200 -22.66 7.36 -1.15
C ASN A 200 -23.44 7.23 0.16
N PHE A 201 -22.78 7.44 1.30
CA PHE A 201 -23.43 7.38 2.60
C PHE A 201 -24.56 8.41 2.73
N ALA A 202 -24.32 9.66 2.32
CA ALA A 202 -25.34 10.71 2.30
C ALA A 202 -26.55 10.35 1.42
N HIS A 203 -26.34 9.58 0.36
CA HIS A 203 -27.38 9.13 -0.58
C HIS A 203 -27.90 7.71 -0.29
N ASN A 204 -27.65 7.19 0.92
CA ASN A 204 -28.08 5.88 1.37
C ASN A 204 -27.65 4.74 0.42
N GLN A 205 -26.43 4.85 -0.09
CA GLN A 205 -25.72 3.80 -0.83
C GLN A 205 -24.65 3.17 0.06
N PRO A 206 -24.27 1.90 -0.18
CA PRO A 206 -23.08 1.34 0.44
C PRO A 206 -21.84 2.23 0.18
N PRO A 207 -20.93 2.41 1.15
CA PRO A 207 -19.81 3.34 1.01
C PRO A 207 -18.96 3.12 -0.25
N THR A 208 -18.71 1.86 -0.62
CA THR A 208 -17.88 1.48 -1.77
C THR A 208 -18.69 1.08 -3.00
N GLU A 209 -19.99 1.41 -3.04
CA GLU A 209 -20.85 1.12 -4.18
C GLU A 209 -20.31 1.78 -5.46
N GLY A 210 -20.16 0.99 -6.54
CA GLY A 210 -19.60 1.46 -7.81
C GLY A 210 -18.15 1.93 -7.77
N PHE A 211 -17.36 1.50 -6.78
CA PHE A 211 -15.91 1.71 -6.76
C PHE A 211 -15.20 0.68 -7.64
N ALA A 212 -14.25 1.14 -8.45
CA ALA A 212 -13.25 0.29 -9.08
C ALA A 212 -12.32 -0.35 -8.03
N ALA A 213 -11.57 -1.39 -8.43
CA ALA A 213 -10.63 -2.07 -7.53
C ALA A 213 -9.62 -1.11 -6.91
N ILE A 214 -9.03 -0.22 -7.72
CA ILE A 214 -8.05 0.77 -7.28
C ILE A 214 -8.64 1.84 -6.34
N GLU A 215 -9.92 2.19 -6.50
CA GLU A 215 -10.62 3.09 -5.57
C GLU A 215 -10.85 2.42 -4.22
N ARG A 216 -11.17 1.11 -4.22
CA ARG A 216 -11.31 0.32 -2.99
C ARG A 216 -9.96 0.17 -2.28
N GLU A 217 -8.89 -0.09 -3.03
CA GLU A 217 -7.52 -0.11 -2.50
C GLU A 217 -7.16 1.24 -1.89
N ALA A 218 -7.45 2.35 -2.60
CA ALA A 218 -7.20 3.70 -2.10
C ALA A 218 -7.98 4.00 -0.81
N TYR A 219 -9.28 3.69 -0.78
CA TYR A 219 -10.14 3.95 0.37
C TYR A 219 -9.76 3.11 1.60
N TRP A 220 -9.71 1.78 1.46
CA TRP A 220 -9.43 0.89 2.60
C TRP A 220 -7.97 0.93 3.03
N GLY A 221 -7.04 1.05 2.08
CA GLY A 221 -5.63 1.23 2.35
C GLY A 221 -5.37 2.52 3.12
N TRP A 222 -5.99 3.63 2.72
CA TRP A 222 -5.81 4.89 3.44
C TRP A 222 -6.40 4.82 4.85
N LEU A 223 -7.61 4.27 4.98
CA LEU A 223 -8.25 4.09 6.28
C LEU A 223 -7.37 3.29 7.25
N LEU A 224 -6.78 2.17 6.82
CA LEU A 224 -5.92 1.35 7.67
C LEU A 224 -4.58 2.00 8.03
N THR A 225 -4.07 2.88 7.18
CA THR A 225 -2.75 3.50 7.37
C THR A 225 -2.81 4.83 8.12
N HIS A 226 -3.91 5.58 8.00
CA HIS A 226 -4.07 6.94 8.53
C HIS A 226 -5.29 7.12 9.44
N GLY A 227 -6.17 6.12 9.59
CA GLY A 227 -7.31 6.22 10.51
C GLY A 227 -6.94 6.11 12.01
N GLY A 228 -5.69 5.76 12.32
CA GLY A 228 -5.17 5.73 13.68
C GLY A 228 -5.85 4.72 14.60
N GLU A 229 -5.81 5.00 15.91
CA GLU A 229 -6.47 4.17 16.94
C GLU A 229 -7.99 4.42 17.02
N ASP A 230 -8.48 5.49 16.39
CA ASP A 230 -9.88 5.93 16.45
C ASP A 230 -10.81 5.13 15.51
N ILE A 231 -10.26 4.26 14.66
CA ILE A 231 -11.07 3.39 13.82
C ILE A 231 -11.80 2.38 14.72
N PRO A 232 -13.14 2.30 14.67
CA PRO A 232 -13.86 1.27 15.39
C PRO A 232 -13.37 -0.13 14.99
N ALA A 233 -13.10 -1.01 15.96
CA ALA A 233 -12.51 -2.33 15.70
C ALA A 233 -13.28 -3.17 14.64
N GLY A 234 -14.61 -3.06 14.60
CA GLY A 234 -15.42 -3.72 13.57
C GLY A 234 -15.19 -3.19 12.16
N LEU A 235 -14.96 -1.88 12.02
CA LEU A 235 -14.65 -1.23 10.74
C LEU A 235 -13.22 -1.56 10.30
N GLU A 236 -12.28 -1.60 11.24
CA GLU A 236 -10.89 -1.98 11.00
C GLU A 236 -10.78 -3.40 10.42
N GLN A 237 -11.40 -4.39 11.07
CA GLN A 237 -11.41 -5.78 10.57
C GLN A 237 -12.08 -5.91 9.20
N HIS A 238 -13.14 -5.12 8.98
CA HIS A 238 -13.81 -5.04 7.68
C HIS A 238 -12.89 -4.44 6.61
N ALA A 239 -12.17 -3.37 6.93
CA ALA A 239 -11.22 -2.72 6.02
C ALA A 239 -10.07 -3.66 5.62
N VAL A 240 -9.51 -4.43 6.55
CA VAL A 240 -8.50 -5.48 6.25
C VAL A 240 -9.05 -6.47 5.25
N THR A 241 -10.27 -6.95 5.49
CA THR A 241 -10.93 -7.95 4.64
C THR A 241 -11.19 -7.40 3.24
N GLU A 242 -11.71 -6.17 3.15
CA GLU A 242 -12.07 -5.56 1.87
C GLU A 242 -10.84 -5.12 1.07
N LEU A 243 -9.77 -4.64 1.72
CA LEU A 243 -8.51 -4.32 1.05
C LEU A 243 -7.92 -5.57 0.37
N MET A 244 -7.88 -6.70 1.09
CA MET A 244 -7.38 -7.98 0.56
C MET A 244 -8.23 -8.55 -0.58
N LYS A 245 -9.54 -8.26 -0.60
CA LYS A 245 -10.44 -8.65 -1.70
C LYS A 245 -10.31 -7.72 -2.91
N ALA A 246 -10.16 -6.42 -2.67
CA ALA A 246 -10.14 -5.40 -3.70
C ALA A 246 -8.91 -5.57 -4.60
N THR A 247 -7.74 -5.74 -4.00
CA THR A 247 -6.49 -5.91 -4.75
C THR A 247 -5.50 -6.69 -3.90
N PRO A 248 -5.13 -7.93 -4.30
CA PRO A 248 -4.08 -8.70 -3.61
C PRO A 248 -2.67 -8.20 -3.97
N SER A 249 -2.50 -6.86 -4.09
CA SER A 249 -1.23 -6.23 -4.43
C SER A 249 -0.20 -6.53 -3.32
N PRO A 250 1.11 -6.52 -3.65
CA PRO A 250 2.15 -6.59 -2.64
C PRO A 250 2.00 -5.50 -1.56
N VAL A 251 1.56 -4.29 -1.96
CA VAL A 251 1.34 -3.16 -1.04
C VAL A 251 0.17 -3.44 -0.08
N ALA A 252 -0.97 -3.92 -0.57
CA ALA A 252 -2.12 -4.29 0.27
C ALA A 252 -1.74 -5.36 1.30
N ARG A 253 -0.99 -6.38 0.86
CA ARG A 253 -0.47 -7.45 1.75
C ARG A 253 0.53 -6.92 2.76
N GLU A 254 1.38 -5.98 2.37
CA GLU A 254 2.31 -5.33 3.29
C GLU A 254 1.56 -4.51 4.35
N ILE A 255 0.57 -3.70 3.95
CA ILE A 255 -0.29 -2.94 4.89
C ILE A 255 -0.93 -3.89 5.90
N VAL A 256 -1.57 -4.96 5.44
CA VAL A 256 -2.23 -5.93 6.32
C VAL A 256 -1.23 -6.68 7.19
N GLY A 257 -0.02 -6.97 6.70
CA GLY A 257 1.05 -7.57 7.48
C GLY A 257 1.54 -6.65 8.61
N VAL A 258 1.81 -5.39 8.31
CA VAL A 258 2.20 -4.37 9.30
C VAL A 258 1.08 -4.18 10.32
N HIS A 259 -0.15 -4.12 9.86
CA HIS A 259 -1.33 -3.99 10.69
C HIS A 259 -1.50 -5.17 11.66
N ALA A 260 -1.42 -6.40 11.14
CA ALA A 260 -1.48 -7.62 11.93
C ALA A 260 -0.37 -7.66 13.00
N LEU A 261 0.85 -7.24 12.65
CA LEU A 261 1.96 -7.17 13.59
C LEU A 261 1.68 -6.18 14.72
N ARG A 262 1.23 -4.95 14.38
CA ARG A 262 0.88 -3.91 15.37
C ARG A 262 -0.26 -4.33 16.31
N ARG A 263 -1.17 -5.19 15.84
CA ARG A 263 -2.26 -5.75 16.64
C ARG A 263 -1.90 -7.07 17.35
N GLY A 264 -0.62 -7.47 17.36
CA GLY A 264 -0.14 -8.67 18.03
C GLY A 264 -0.51 -9.99 17.33
N SER A 265 -1.06 -9.94 16.11
CA SER A 265 -1.35 -11.11 15.26
C SER A 265 -0.09 -11.56 14.52
N THR A 266 0.95 -11.88 15.29
CA THR A 266 2.31 -12.17 14.83
C THR A 266 2.40 -13.33 13.83
N THR A 267 1.64 -14.40 14.03
CA THR A 267 1.59 -15.54 13.08
C THR A 267 1.07 -15.12 11.71
N VAL A 268 0.00 -14.31 11.67
CA VAL A 268 -0.58 -13.82 10.42
C VAL A 268 0.40 -12.88 9.72
N ALA A 269 1.02 -11.97 10.48
CA ALA A 269 2.03 -11.06 9.97
C ALA A 269 3.22 -11.81 9.35
N ALA A 270 3.79 -12.79 10.06
CA ALA A 270 4.91 -13.60 9.55
C ALA A 270 4.55 -14.29 8.23
N GLN A 271 3.37 -14.92 8.13
CA GLN A 271 2.93 -15.60 6.91
C GLN A 271 2.71 -14.65 5.72
N LEU A 272 2.30 -13.41 5.97
CA LEU A 272 2.15 -12.41 4.92
C LEU A 272 3.52 -11.92 4.44
N PHE A 273 4.43 -11.63 5.36
CA PHE A 273 5.78 -11.19 5.03
C PHE A 273 6.62 -12.28 4.36
N ASP A 274 6.49 -13.55 4.75
CA ASP A 274 7.15 -14.67 4.07
C ASP A 274 6.70 -14.77 2.61
N ARG A 275 5.39 -14.71 2.35
CA ARG A 275 4.86 -14.72 0.97
C ARG A 275 5.37 -13.53 0.15
N LEU A 276 5.44 -12.35 0.76
CA LEU A 276 6.00 -11.16 0.11
C LEU A 276 7.49 -11.32 -0.19
N TRP A 277 8.26 -11.95 0.70
CA TRP A 277 9.66 -12.29 0.44
C TRP A 277 9.81 -13.29 -0.71
N ASP A 278 9.00 -14.35 -0.72
CA ASP A 278 9.05 -15.38 -1.75
C ASP A 278 8.73 -14.82 -3.14
N GLU A 279 7.80 -13.86 -3.22
CA GLU A 279 7.40 -13.24 -4.48
C GLU A 279 8.34 -12.13 -4.95
N THR A 280 8.83 -11.29 -4.04
CA THR A 280 9.54 -10.04 -4.41
C THR A 280 11.04 -10.10 -4.16
N HIS A 281 11.51 -11.03 -3.35
CA HIS A 281 12.89 -11.13 -2.87
C HIS A 281 13.43 -9.83 -2.26
N GLN A 282 12.55 -8.98 -1.68
CA GLN A 282 12.95 -7.77 -0.97
C GLN A 282 13.32 -8.08 0.49
N LEU A 283 14.58 -7.84 0.86
CA LEU A 283 15.14 -8.22 2.17
C LEU A 283 14.35 -7.69 3.38
N ARG A 284 13.65 -6.56 3.24
CA ARG A 284 12.80 -6.00 4.30
C ARG A 284 11.72 -6.98 4.74
N PHE A 285 11.09 -7.73 3.83
CA PHE A 285 10.03 -8.67 4.19
C PHE A 285 10.56 -9.88 4.95
N ARG A 286 11.73 -10.39 4.56
CA ARG A 286 12.45 -11.41 5.34
C ARG A 286 12.71 -10.94 6.77
N ASN A 287 13.11 -9.69 6.93
CA ASN A 287 13.41 -9.08 8.22
C ASN A 287 12.14 -8.81 9.05
N TYR A 288 11.04 -8.39 8.42
CA TYR A 288 9.74 -8.21 9.06
C TYR A 288 9.14 -9.54 9.51
N ALA A 289 9.27 -10.61 8.71
CA ALA A 289 8.87 -11.95 9.10
C ALA A 289 9.68 -12.46 10.30
N ALA A 290 10.98 -12.17 10.35
CA ALA A 290 11.83 -12.50 11.49
C ALA A 290 11.40 -11.75 12.76
N ALA A 291 11.08 -10.46 12.67
CA ALA A 291 10.54 -9.69 13.79
C ALA A 291 9.21 -10.26 14.30
N ALA A 292 8.26 -10.52 13.41
CA ALA A 292 6.97 -11.10 13.78
C ALA A 292 7.11 -12.44 14.52
N ARG A 293 8.06 -13.30 14.09
CA ARG A 293 8.34 -14.57 14.79
C ARG A 293 9.00 -14.35 16.16
N ALA A 294 9.91 -13.39 16.28
CA ALA A 294 10.59 -13.07 17.53
C ALA A 294 9.61 -12.52 18.59
N ASP A 295 8.64 -11.70 18.17
CA ASP A 295 7.55 -11.23 19.03
C ASP A 295 6.65 -12.38 19.50
N ALA A 296 6.33 -13.32 18.59
CA ALA A 296 5.52 -14.50 18.92
C ALA A 296 6.17 -15.38 20.00
N THR A 297 7.50 -15.43 20.05
CA THR A 297 8.28 -16.21 21.02
C THR A 297 8.64 -15.43 22.29
N GLY A 298 8.25 -14.15 22.41
CA GLY A 298 8.58 -13.30 23.56
C GLY A 298 10.07 -12.95 23.67
N THR A 299 10.79 -12.98 22.55
CA THR A 299 12.26 -12.79 22.48
C THR A 299 12.69 -11.44 21.91
N ALA A 300 11.74 -10.58 21.54
CA ALA A 300 12.04 -9.22 21.10
C ALA A 300 12.27 -8.32 22.32
N GLU A 301 13.51 -7.86 22.51
CA GLU A 301 13.75 -6.66 23.32
C GLU A 301 13.32 -5.42 22.52
N PRO A 302 12.71 -4.42 23.18
CA PRO A 302 12.17 -3.22 22.54
C PRO A 302 13.23 -2.32 21.90
#